data_AF-A0A9Q0R5E3-F1
#
_entry.id   AF-A0A9Q0R5E3-F1
#
_cell.length_a   1.000
_cell.length_b   1.000
_cell.length_c   1.000
_cell.angle_alpha   90.00
_cell.angle_beta   90.00
_cell.angle_gamma   90.00
#
_symmetry.space_group_name_H-M   'P 1'
#
loop_
_entity.id
_entity.type
_entity.pdbx_description
1 polymer ?
#
loop_
_entity_poly.entity_id
_entity_poly.type
_entity_poly.pdbx_seq_one_letter_code
_entity_poly.pdbx_strand_id
1 'polypeptide(L)'
;MVDINLFREEYGGNPEKIKESIRKRFKDETIVDEIIAIDKQWRTAQYDTEQLAAQQKTISKKIGQKKKNKENVDDEMQQVSMIIEKKKELEKNSSELKNKLDQMILKVGNLVDESVPFGKDDSFNETVSKWGEIKEKDPNQKHHHELLVMIDGYNQEKGAIVAGHRGYYLKGSAFLLSQALINYGLQFLIKRGYVPMQTPYFMKKKLMAQVAQLEDFDESLYQYQYQYQFQFQFQFQFNESYPISISYQFPISNIINIKYQYKSISISIKKISIFNSISGFIYQFQYLFFINFNFNYQFSISISISKEVSISISISISMKKNQYQ
;
A
#
# COMPACT_ATOMS: atom_id res chain seq x y z
N MET A 1 -1.48 -4.61 2.31
CA MET A 1 -1.46 -5.42 3.53
C MET A 1 -1.71 -6.85 3.14
N VAL A 2 -0.91 -7.77 3.67
CA VAL A 2 -1.14 -9.22 3.53
C VAL A 2 -2.37 -9.60 4.36
N ASP A 3 -3.18 -10.53 3.86
CA ASP A 3 -4.36 -11.00 4.60
C ASP A 3 -3.93 -11.70 5.89
N ILE A 4 -4.53 -11.32 7.03
CA ILE A 4 -4.26 -11.92 8.34
C ILE A 4 -4.59 -13.41 8.36
N ASN A 5 -5.55 -13.87 7.54
CA ASN A 5 -5.89 -15.29 7.47
C ASN A 5 -4.74 -16.14 6.92
N LEU A 6 -3.83 -15.56 6.14
CA LEU A 6 -2.65 -16.29 5.66
C LEU A 6 -1.67 -16.65 6.79
N PHE A 7 -1.73 -15.93 7.92
CA PHE A 7 -0.94 -16.21 9.12
C PHE A 7 -1.58 -17.29 10.01
N ARG A 8 -2.83 -17.70 9.73
CA ARG A 8 -3.59 -18.61 10.59
C ARG A 8 -3.75 -19.97 9.92
N GLU A 9 -3.04 -20.97 10.42
CA GLU A 9 -3.13 -22.36 9.93
C GLU A 9 -4.56 -22.92 10.07
N GLU A 10 -5.25 -22.58 11.16
CA GLU A 10 -6.64 -22.96 11.45
C GLU A 10 -7.63 -22.55 10.34
N TYR A 11 -7.30 -21.50 9.58
CA TYR A 11 -8.13 -20.95 8.51
C TYR A 11 -7.59 -21.30 7.11
N GLY A 12 -6.67 -22.27 7.01
CA GLY A 12 -6.04 -22.68 5.75
C GLY A 12 -4.90 -21.76 5.28
N GLY A 13 -4.40 -20.88 6.16
CA GLY A 13 -3.22 -20.07 5.93
C GLY A 13 -1.93 -20.90 5.93
N ASN A 14 -0.86 -20.33 5.38
CA ASN A 14 0.47 -20.94 5.37
C ASN A 14 1.51 -19.90 5.82
N PRO A 15 1.80 -19.86 7.14
CA PRO A 15 2.80 -18.96 7.71
C PRO A 15 4.20 -19.15 7.12
N GLU A 16 4.58 -20.40 6.78
CA GLU A 16 5.88 -20.70 6.22
C GLU A 16 6.10 -20.03 4.86
N LYS A 17 5.05 -19.88 4.03
CA LYS A 17 5.14 -19.10 2.78
C LYS A 17 5.43 -17.63 3.03
N ILE A 18 4.87 -17.06 4.10
CA ILE A 18 5.13 -15.67 4.49
C ILE A 18 6.58 -15.54 4.95
N LYS A 19 7.04 -16.47 5.80
CA LYS A 19 8.44 -16.53 6.26
C LYS A 19 9.42 -16.65 5.10
N GLU A 20 9.18 -17.58 4.17
CA GLU A 20 9.99 -17.74 2.96
C GLU A 20 10.04 -16.44 2.14
N SER A 21 8.89 -15.78 1.94
CA SER A 21 8.84 -14.50 1.24
C SER A 21 9.63 -13.39 1.95
N ILE A 22 9.70 -13.42 3.29
CA ILE A 22 10.46 -12.47 4.10
C ILE A 22 11.95 -12.76 4.01
N ARG A 23 12.35 -14.04 4.08
CA ARG A 23 13.73 -14.49 3.83
C ARG A 23 14.22 -14.10 2.44
N LYS A 24 13.37 -14.24 1.41
CA LYS A 24 13.66 -13.80 0.04
C LYS A 24 13.97 -12.30 -0.05
N ARG A 25 13.47 -11.50 0.90
CA ARG A 25 13.71 -10.05 1.01
C ARG A 25 14.82 -9.70 2.00
N PHE A 26 15.53 -10.69 2.57
CA PHE A 26 16.58 -10.50 3.58
C PHE A 26 16.09 -9.72 4.82
N LYS A 27 14.79 -9.84 5.15
CA LYS A 27 14.20 -9.29 6.38
C LYS A 27 14.08 -10.40 7.44
N ASP A 28 13.95 -10.01 8.70
CA ASP A 28 13.80 -10.93 9.82
C ASP A 28 12.41 -11.61 9.81
N GLU A 29 12.39 -12.94 9.85
CA GLU A 29 11.18 -13.75 9.83
C GLU A 29 10.48 -13.86 11.19
N THR A 30 11.17 -13.50 12.28
CA THR A 30 10.61 -13.53 13.65
C THR A 30 9.32 -12.72 13.77
N ILE A 31 9.18 -11.67 12.94
CA ILE A 31 7.97 -10.85 12.86
C ILE A 31 6.70 -11.66 12.58
N VAL A 32 6.81 -12.77 11.83
CA VAL A 32 5.66 -13.64 11.53
C VAL A 32 5.18 -14.33 12.80
N ASP A 33 6.10 -14.86 13.59
CA ASP A 33 5.78 -15.55 14.84
C ASP A 33 5.22 -14.58 15.89
N GLU A 34 5.75 -13.36 15.96
CA GLU A 34 5.22 -12.30 16.82
C GLU A 34 3.79 -11.90 16.42
N ILE A 35 3.50 -11.78 15.12
CA ILE A 35 2.16 -11.49 14.60
C ILE A 35 1.18 -12.60 14.99
N ILE A 36 1.58 -13.87 14.85
CA ILE A 36 0.74 -15.03 15.23
C ILE A 36 0.47 -15.02 16.74
N ALA A 37 1.47 -14.72 17.56
CA ALA A 37 1.32 -14.65 19.01
C ALA A 37 0.35 -13.54 19.44
N ILE A 38 0.48 -12.34 18.86
CA ILE A 38 -0.41 -11.21 19.17
C ILE A 38 -1.83 -11.46 18.63
N ASP A 39 -1.97 -12.05 17.45
CA ASP A 39 -3.29 -12.45 16.91
C ASP A 39 -3.99 -13.42 17.86
N LYS A 40 -3.26 -14.42 18.38
CA LYS A 40 -3.81 -15.36 19.37
C LYS A 40 -4.25 -14.67 20.65
N GLN A 41 -3.42 -13.78 21.20
CA GLN A 41 -3.78 -12.99 22.39
C GLN A 41 -5.02 -12.14 22.16
N TRP A 42 -5.11 -11.48 21.00
CA TRP A 42 -6.27 -10.67 20.62
C TRP A 42 -7.54 -11.51 20.51
N ARG A 43 -7.47 -12.67 19.83
CA ARG A 43 -8.61 -13.60 19.71
C ARG A 43 -9.07 -14.13 21.07
N THR A 44 -8.14 -14.46 21.97
CA THR A 44 -8.48 -14.87 23.33
C THR A 44 -9.15 -13.75 24.12
N ALA A 45 -8.59 -12.54 24.11
CA ALA A 45 -9.19 -11.38 24.78
C ALA A 45 -10.59 -11.06 24.25
N GLN A 46 -10.80 -11.22 22.94
CA GLN A 46 -12.11 -11.03 22.32
C GLN A 46 -13.11 -12.10 22.78
N TYR A 47 -12.71 -13.36 22.79
CA TYR A 47 -13.54 -14.46 23.27
C TYR A 47 -13.90 -14.31 24.76
N ASP A 48 -12.94 -13.93 25.60
CA ASP A 48 -13.17 -13.71 27.04
C ASP A 48 -14.14 -12.53 27.28
N THR A 49 -14.05 -11.49 26.46
CA THR A 49 -14.99 -10.36 26.49
C THR A 49 -16.42 -10.81 26.15
N GLU A 50 -16.58 -11.68 25.16
CA GLU A 50 -17.87 -12.25 24.76
C GLU A 50 -18.44 -13.19 25.82
N GLN A 51 -17.59 -14.02 26.44
CA GLN A 51 -17.93 -14.87 27.59
C GLN A 51 -18.47 -14.03 28.76
N LEU A 52 -17.75 -12.95 29.14
CA LEU A 52 -18.20 -12.05 30.19
C LEU A 52 -19.51 -11.34 29.83
N ALA A 53 -19.73 -10.96 28.57
CA ALA A 53 -20.99 -10.38 28.12
C ALA A 53 -22.16 -11.37 28.23
N ALA A 54 -21.93 -12.65 27.91
CA ALA A 54 -22.93 -13.72 28.07
C ALA A 54 -23.23 -13.98 29.56
N GLN A 55 -22.21 -14.00 30.42
CA GLN A 55 -22.36 -14.14 31.87
C GLN A 55 -23.14 -12.96 32.46
N GLN A 56 -22.80 -11.72 32.08
CA GLN A 56 -23.50 -10.51 32.48
C GLN A 56 -25.00 -10.62 32.15
N LYS A 57 -25.33 -10.97 30.90
CA LYS A 57 -26.73 -11.12 30.45
C LYS A 57 -27.48 -12.19 31.25
N THR A 58 -26.80 -13.29 31.58
CA THR A 58 -27.39 -14.38 32.36
C THR A 58 -27.67 -13.96 33.80
N ILE A 59 -26.72 -13.28 34.46
CA ILE A 59 -26.89 -12.79 35.84
C ILE A 59 -27.92 -11.66 35.88
N SER A 60 -27.94 -10.75 34.92
CA SER A 60 -28.97 -9.70 34.83
C SER A 60 -30.38 -10.27 34.71
N LYS A 61 -30.58 -11.38 33.99
CA LYS A 61 -31.86 -12.10 33.95
C LYS A 61 -32.23 -12.69 35.31
N LYS A 62 -31.28 -13.31 36.01
CA LYS A 62 -31.48 -13.85 37.37
C LYS A 62 -31.87 -12.76 38.37
N ILE A 63 -31.21 -11.60 38.32
CA ILE A 63 -31.56 -10.43 39.14
C ILE A 63 -33.01 -9.99 38.87
N GLY A 64 -33.41 -9.93 37.59
CA GLY A 64 -34.79 -9.58 37.22
C GLY A 64 -35.84 -10.56 37.74
N GLN A 65 -35.52 -11.86 37.80
CA GLN A 65 -36.38 -12.88 38.38
C GLN A 65 -36.44 -12.79 39.91
N LYS A 66 -35.29 -12.69 40.59
CA LYS A 66 -35.22 -12.55 42.05
C LYS A 66 -35.90 -11.29 42.58
N LYS A 67 -35.77 -10.16 41.87
CA LYS A 67 -36.50 -8.92 42.21
C LYS A 67 -38.02 -9.08 42.11
N LYS A 68 -38.53 -9.89 41.17
CA LYS A 68 -39.97 -10.21 41.10
C LYS A 68 -40.43 -11.07 42.28
N ASN A 69 -39.55 -11.94 42.77
CA ASN A 69 -39.81 -12.82 43.92
C ASN A 69 -39.54 -12.16 45.28
N LYS A 70 -39.13 -10.88 45.33
CA LYS A 70 -38.73 -10.14 46.55
C LYS A 70 -37.56 -10.77 47.32
N GLU A 71 -36.65 -11.43 46.61
CA GLU A 71 -35.42 -12.01 47.18
C GLU A 71 -34.27 -10.98 47.19
N ASN A 72 -33.28 -11.18 48.07
CA ASN A 72 -32.05 -10.38 48.08
C ASN A 72 -31.23 -10.64 46.79
N VAL A 73 -30.67 -9.57 46.22
CA VAL A 73 -29.92 -9.53 44.94
C VAL A 73 -28.57 -8.83 45.06
N ASP A 74 -28.13 -8.50 46.28
CA ASP A 74 -26.90 -7.72 46.52
C ASP A 74 -25.66 -8.46 46.00
N ASP A 75 -25.59 -9.79 46.19
CA ASP A 75 -24.49 -10.63 45.71
C ASP A 75 -24.41 -10.65 44.18
N GLU A 76 -25.54 -10.83 43.49
CA GLU A 76 -25.56 -10.79 42.02
C GLU A 76 -25.28 -9.39 41.46
N MET A 77 -25.68 -8.33 42.18
CA MET A 77 -25.35 -6.96 41.80
C MET A 77 -23.84 -6.69 41.94
N GLN A 78 -23.19 -7.20 42.99
CA GLN A 78 -21.73 -7.15 43.11
C GLN A 78 -21.03 -7.93 42.00
N GLN A 79 -21.49 -9.13 41.68
CA GLN A 79 -20.95 -9.93 40.56
C GLN A 79 -21.06 -9.20 39.22
N VAL A 80 -22.19 -8.55 38.94
CA VAL A 80 -22.36 -7.75 37.71
C VAL A 80 -21.37 -6.59 37.67
N SER A 81 -21.18 -5.87 38.79
CA SER A 81 -20.21 -4.77 38.87
C SER A 81 -18.77 -5.24 38.60
N MET A 82 -18.35 -6.36 39.18
CA MET A 82 -17.03 -6.97 38.92
C MET A 82 -16.86 -7.39 37.46
N ILE A 83 -17.91 -7.95 36.84
CA ILE A 83 -17.89 -8.33 35.42
C ILE A 83 -17.76 -7.09 34.53
N ILE A 84 -18.45 -6.00 34.87
CA ILE A 84 -18.37 -4.74 34.11
C ILE A 84 -16.93 -4.17 34.15
N GLU A 85 -16.30 -4.17 35.32
CA GLU A 85 -14.91 -3.70 35.46
C GLU A 85 -13.93 -4.56 34.67
N LYS A 86 -13.98 -5.89 34.83
CA LYS A 86 -13.12 -6.82 34.08
C LYS A 86 -13.35 -6.73 32.57
N LYS A 87 -14.60 -6.58 32.14
CA LYS A 87 -14.94 -6.41 30.72
C LYS A 87 -14.32 -5.13 30.17
N LYS A 88 -14.40 -4.01 30.89
CA LYS A 88 -13.80 -2.74 30.46
C LYS A 88 -12.27 -2.84 30.31
N GLU A 89 -11.61 -3.56 31.21
CA GLU A 89 -10.18 -3.81 31.13
C GLU A 89 -9.82 -4.68 29.90
N LEU A 90 -10.56 -5.77 29.67
CA LEU A 90 -10.36 -6.65 28.52
C LEU A 90 -10.67 -5.96 27.18
N GLU A 91 -11.70 -5.12 27.11
CA GLU A 91 -12.01 -4.32 25.91
C GLU A 91 -10.88 -3.35 25.58
N LYS A 92 -10.29 -2.71 26.59
CA LYS A 92 -9.12 -1.84 26.42
C LYS A 92 -7.92 -2.63 25.91
N ASN A 93 -7.61 -3.77 26.55
CA ASN A 93 -6.50 -4.65 26.14
C ASN A 93 -6.70 -5.18 24.71
N SER A 94 -7.92 -5.62 24.36
CA SER A 94 -8.27 -6.08 23.02
C SER A 94 -8.04 -4.99 21.97
N SER A 95 -8.43 -3.75 22.25
CA SER A 95 -8.18 -2.60 21.37
C SER A 95 -6.69 -2.30 21.20
N GLU A 96 -5.90 -2.34 22.27
CA GLU A 96 -4.44 -2.14 22.22
C GLU A 96 -3.74 -3.25 21.42
N LEU A 97 -4.11 -4.51 21.65
CA LEU A 97 -3.61 -5.66 20.90
C LEU A 97 -3.97 -5.57 19.42
N LYS A 98 -5.19 -5.15 19.09
CA LYS A 98 -5.63 -4.97 17.69
C LYS A 98 -4.83 -3.89 16.97
N ASN A 99 -4.61 -2.74 17.63
CA ASN A 99 -3.81 -1.66 17.06
C ASN A 99 -2.35 -2.10 16.85
N LYS A 100 -1.77 -2.84 17.80
CA LYS A 100 -0.42 -3.38 17.68
C LYS A 100 -0.33 -4.39 16.53
N LEU A 101 -1.31 -5.29 16.43
CA LEU A 101 -1.42 -6.27 15.35
C LEU A 101 -1.46 -5.58 13.99
N ASP A 102 -2.34 -4.60 13.80
CA ASP A 102 -2.49 -3.89 12.53
C ASP A 102 -1.20 -3.15 12.14
N GLN A 103 -0.50 -2.53 13.10
CA GLN A 103 0.79 -1.90 12.85
C GLN A 103 1.87 -2.90 12.43
N MET A 104 1.87 -4.11 12.98
CA MET A 104 2.85 -5.14 12.62
C MET A 104 2.58 -5.74 11.25
N ILE A 105 1.31 -6.01 10.91
CA ILE A 105 0.95 -6.52 9.58
C ILE A 105 1.31 -5.49 8.49
N LEU A 106 1.19 -4.19 8.77
CA LEU A 106 1.59 -3.13 7.82
C LEU A 106 3.09 -3.14 7.48
N LYS A 107 3.95 -3.69 8.35
CA LYS A 107 5.39 -3.84 8.09
C LYS A 107 5.69 -5.03 7.18
N VAL A 108 4.78 -5.98 7.06
CA VAL A 108 4.94 -7.16 6.20
C VAL A 108 4.65 -6.77 4.75
N GLY A 109 5.68 -6.87 3.90
CA GLY A 109 5.57 -6.65 2.46
C GLY A 109 4.69 -7.69 1.78
N ASN A 110 4.32 -7.45 0.52
CA ASN A 110 3.59 -8.44 -0.27
C ASN A 110 4.42 -9.73 -0.47
N LEU A 111 3.72 -10.85 -0.62
CA LEU A 111 4.33 -12.13 -0.97
C LEU A 111 5.12 -12.02 -2.27
N VAL A 112 6.36 -12.50 -2.26
CA VAL A 112 7.21 -12.61 -3.44
C VAL A 112 6.72 -13.78 -4.29
N ASP A 113 6.46 -13.52 -5.57
CA ASP A 113 6.05 -14.56 -6.52
C ASP A 113 7.19 -15.55 -6.77
N GLU A 114 6.84 -16.80 -7.07
CA GLU A 114 7.81 -17.88 -7.31
C GLU A 114 8.72 -17.61 -8.52
N SER A 115 8.27 -16.78 -9.47
CA SER A 115 9.05 -16.37 -10.65
C SER A 115 10.11 -15.31 -10.36
N VAL A 116 10.11 -14.69 -9.18
CA VAL A 116 11.07 -13.63 -8.85
C VAL A 116 12.42 -14.24 -8.51
N PRO A 117 13.52 -13.85 -9.19
CA PRO A 117 14.85 -14.38 -8.90
C PRO A 117 15.28 -14.01 -7.49
N PHE A 118 15.92 -14.96 -6.80
CA PHE A 118 16.47 -14.73 -5.47
C PHE A 118 17.84 -14.05 -5.58
N GLY A 119 17.96 -12.85 -5.04
CA GLY A 119 19.17 -12.04 -5.16
C GLY A 119 19.25 -10.98 -4.07
N LYS A 120 20.46 -10.75 -3.56
CA LYS A 120 20.70 -9.79 -2.47
C LYS A 120 20.70 -8.33 -2.94
N ASP A 121 21.13 -8.11 -4.17
CA ASP A 121 21.28 -6.79 -4.76
C ASP A 121 20.98 -6.83 -6.26
N ASP A 122 21.07 -5.66 -6.90
CA ASP A 122 20.75 -5.46 -8.30
C ASP A 122 21.64 -6.26 -9.27
N SER A 123 22.74 -6.87 -8.81
CA SER A 123 23.61 -7.69 -9.66
C SER A 123 23.00 -9.05 -10.02
N PHE A 124 22.01 -9.51 -9.24
CA PHE A 124 21.27 -10.75 -9.48
C PHE A 124 20.06 -10.54 -10.40
N ASN A 125 19.83 -9.32 -10.90
CA ASN A 125 18.73 -9.05 -11.80
C ASN A 125 18.95 -9.75 -13.15
N GLU A 126 18.01 -10.62 -13.52
CA GLU A 126 18.05 -11.33 -14.79
C GLU A 126 17.58 -10.42 -15.94
N THR A 127 18.30 -10.47 -17.07
CA THR A 127 17.87 -9.74 -18.27
C THR A 127 16.83 -10.56 -19.03
N VAL A 128 15.57 -10.14 -18.97
CA VAL A 128 14.45 -10.83 -19.65
C VAL A 128 14.48 -10.64 -21.17
N SER A 129 14.79 -9.42 -21.63
CA SER A 129 14.89 -9.13 -23.07
C SER A 129 15.77 -7.91 -23.32
N LYS A 130 16.35 -7.84 -24.52
CA LYS A 130 17.07 -6.68 -25.05
C LYS A 130 16.47 -6.30 -26.40
N TRP A 131 16.36 -4.99 -26.67
CA TRP A 131 15.82 -4.51 -27.93
C TRP A 131 16.68 -3.36 -28.47
N GLY A 132 16.96 -3.42 -29.79
CA GLY A 132 17.87 -2.50 -30.47
C GLY A 132 19.34 -2.89 -30.36
N GLU A 133 20.19 -2.18 -31.10
CA GLU A 133 21.64 -2.36 -31.06
C GLU A 133 22.28 -1.23 -30.24
N ILE A 134 23.17 -1.60 -29.33
CA ILE A 134 23.96 -0.63 -28.56
C ILE A 134 25.04 -0.11 -29.50
N LYS A 135 24.96 1.18 -29.87
CA LYS A 135 26.02 1.83 -30.64
C LYS A 135 27.32 1.78 -29.87
N GLU A 136 28.42 1.52 -30.57
CA GLU A 136 29.75 1.63 -29.98
C GLU A 136 29.95 3.02 -29.38
N LYS A 137 30.52 3.04 -28.18
CA LYS A 137 30.68 4.26 -27.39
C LYS A 137 31.82 5.07 -28.01
N ASP A 138 31.47 6.15 -28.71
CA ASP A 138 32.45 7.08 -29.26
C ASP A 138 33.23 7.73 -28.10
N PRO A 139 34.58 7.68 -28.09
CA PRO A 139 35.40 8.36 -27.08
C PRO A 139 35.09 9.85 -26.90
N ASN A 140 34.55 10.51 -27.93
CA ASN A 140 34.19 11.92 -27.92
C ASN A 140 32.73 12.18 -27.52
N GLN A 141 31.97 11.15 -27.13
CA GLN A 141 30.58 11.29 -26.76
C GLN A 141 30.43 12.08 -25.44
N LYS A 142 29.79 13.24 -25.53
CA LYS A 142 29.52 14.09 -24.37
C LYS A 142 28.41 13.53 -23.50
N HIS A 143 28.49 13.82 -22.20
CA HIS A 143 27.42 13.51 -21.26
C HIS A 143 26.18 14.38 -21.53
N HIS A 144 24.99 13.89 -21.16
CA HIS A 144 23.73 14.59 -21.40
C HIS A 144 23.68 15.99 -20.78
N HIS A 145 24.29 16.18 -19.61
CA HIS A 145 24.33 17.48 -18.95
C HIS A 145 25.19 18.48 -19.74
N GLU A 146 26.34 18.07 -20.26
CA GLU A 146 27.19 18.92 -21.11
C GLU A 146 26.46 19.35 -22.38
N LEU A 147 25.75 18.41 -23.03
CA LEU A 147 24.92 18.71 -24.20
C LEU A 147 23.84 19.75 -23.88
N LEU A 148 23.18 19.62 -22.72
CA LEU A 148 22.17 20.56 -22.28
C LEU A 148 22.75 21.95 -21.93
N VAL A 149 23.98 22.03 -21.42
CA VAL A 149 24.69 23.32 -21.25
C VAL A 149 25.00 23.94 -22.62
N MET A 150 25.49 23.15 -23.57
CA MET A 150 25.89 23.65 -24.90
C MET A 150 24.73 24.29 -25.68
N ILE A 151 23.50 23.83 -25.47
CA ILE A 151 22.31 24.39 -26.13
C ILE A 151 21.60 25.46 -25.28
N ASP A 152 22.21 25.90 -24.17
CA ASP A 152 21.59 26.75 -23.14
C ASP A 152 20.22 26.21 -22.67
N GLY A 153 20.08 24.88 -22.67
CA GLY A 153 18.83 24.17 -22.43
C GLY A 153 18.47 24.00 -20.96
N TYR A 154 19.41 24.26 -20.05
CA TYR A 154 19.11 24.26 -18.63
C TYR A 154 20.03 25.17 -17.83
N ASN A 155 19.62 25.54 -16.62
CA ASN A 155 20.43 26.30 -15.68
C ASN A 155 20.34 25.68 -14.28
N GLN A 156 21.40 25.01 -13.86
CA GLN A 156 21.50 24.37 -12.55
C GLN A 156 21.82 25.38 -11.44
N GLU A 157 22.66 26.38 -11.69
CA GLU A 157 23.07 27.34 -10.67
C GLU A 157 21.88 28.15 -10.14
N LYS A 158 21.07 28.71 -11.04
CA LYS A 158 19.85 29.43 -10.68
C LYS A 158 18.83 28.52 -10.03
N GLY A 159 18.71 27.28 -10.50
CA GLY A 159 17.82 26.29 -9.90
C GLY A 159 18.24 25.96 -8.47
N ALA A 160 19.55 25.83 -8.24
CA ALA A 160 20.11 25.52 -6.93
C ALA A 160 19.93 26.65 -5.92
N ILE A 161 20.02 27.90 -6.36
CA ILE A 161 19.71 29.07 -5.53
C ILE A 161 18.24 29.08 -5.09
N VAL A 162 17.32 28.71 -5.99
CA VAL A 162 15.87 28.81 -5.73
C VAL A 162 15.32 27.62 -4.95
N ALA A 163 15.75 26.40 -5.27
CA ALA A 163 15.18 25.17 -4.72
C ALA A 163 16.16 24.33 -3.89
N GLY A 164 17.40 24.81 -3.70
CA GLY A 164 18.48 24.07 -3.03
C GLY A 164 19.17 23.06 -3.96
N HIS A 165 20.02 22.21 -3.40
CA HIS A 165 20.74 21.16 -4.15
C HIS A 165 19.79 20.39 -5.10
N ARG A 166 20.22 20.02 -6.31
CA ARG A 166 19.38 19.42 -7.39
C ARG A 166 18.21 20.31 -7.89
N GLY A 167 18.11 21.58 -7.51
CA GLY A 167 17.24 22.51 -8.22
C GLY A 167 17.76 22.80 -9.63
N TYR A 168 16.87 22.88 -10.62
CA TYR A 168 17.23 23.25 -11.99
C TYR A 168 16.12 24.03 -12.69
N TYR A 169 16.51 24.83 -13.69
CA TYR A 169 15.58 25.37 -14.69
C TYR A 169 15.81 24.70 -16.03
N LEU A 170 14.73 24.31 -16.72
CA LEU A 170 14.78 23.86 -18.10
C LEU A 170 14.37 25.02 -19.03
N LYS A 171 15.06 25.20 -20.15
CA LYS A 171 14.91 26.35 -21.05
C LYS A 171 14.93 25.95 -22.52
N GLY A 172 14.41 26.84 -23.36
CA GLY A 172 14.55 26.80 -24.82
C GLY A 172 14.15 25.44 -25.42
N SER A 173 14.99 24.95 -26.33
CA SER A 173 14.76 23.70 -27.05
C SER A 173 14.65 22.47 -26.13
N ALA A 174 15.35 22.46 -24.99
CA ALA A 174 15.25 21.34 -24.04
C ALA A 174 13.88 21.30 -23.35
N PHE A 175 13.33 22.46 -23.00
CA PHE A 175 11.97 22.56 -22.47
C PHE A 175 10.92 22.09 -23.48
N LEU A 176 11.04 22.54 -24.74
CA LEU A 176 10.14 22.12 -25.81
C LEU A 176 10.24 20.61 -26.08
N LEU A 177 11.43 20.04 -26.06
CA LEU A 177 11.64 18.60 -26.23
C LEU A 177 10.98 17.81 -25.08
N SER A 178 11.10 18.26 -23.84
CA SER A 178 10.43 17.65 -22.69
C SER A 178 8.90 17.63 -22.90
N GLN A 179 8.31 18.75 -23.32
CA GLN A 179 6.89 18.82 -23.61
C GLN A 179 6.47 17.91 -24.78
N ALA A 180 7.30 17.82 -25.82
CA ALA A 180 7.06 16.95 -26.96
C ALA A 180 7.07 15.47 -26.57
N LEU A 181 8.02 15.04 -25.73
CA LEU A 181 8.09 13.68 -25.20
C LEU A 181 6.86 13.34 -24.34
N ILE A 182 6.38 14.31 -23.55
CA ILE A 182 5.14 14.15 -22.79
C ILE A 182 3.97 13.92 -23.74
N ASN A 183 3.78 14.79 -24.72
CA ASN A 183 2.67 14.69 -25.65
C ASN A 183 2.72 13.39 -26.47
N TYR A 184 3.91 12.97 -26.88
CA TYR A 184 4.11 11.70 -27.58
C TYR A 184 3.73 10.50 -26.71
N GLY A 185 4.21 10.46 -25.46
CA GLY A 185 3.87 9.42 -24.49
C GLY A 185 2.36 9.29 -24.28
N LEU A 186 1.67 10.41 -24.06
CA LEU A 186 0.20 10.44 -23.97
C LEU A 186 -0.47 9.85 -25.19
N GLN A 187 -0.14 10.36 -26.38
CA GLN A 187 -0.79 9.92 -27.62
C GLN A 187 -0.56 8.43 -27.89
N PHE A 188 0.65 7.93 -27.60
CA PHE A 188 0.99 6.52 -27.73
C PHE A 188 0.11 5.61 -26.85
N LEU A 189 -0.31 6.10 -25.68
CA LEU A 189 -1.13 5.37 -24.73
C LEU A 189 -2.63 5.53 -25.00
N ILE A 190 -3.07 6.72 -25.39
CA ILE A 190 -4.45 6.97 -25.84
C ILE A 190 -4.79 6.04 -27.00
N LYS A 191 -3.87 5.86 -27.95
CA LYS A 191 -4.03 4.90 -29.07
C LYS A 191 -4.20 3.44 -28.62
N ARG A 192 -3.80 3.09 -27.39
CA ARG A 192 -3.97 1.76 -26.78
C ARG A 192 -5.21 1.66 -25.88
N GLY A 193 -6.07 2.67 -25.87
CA GLY A 193 -7.33 2.66 -25.11
C GLY A 193 -7.22 3.18 -23.68
N TYR A 194 -6.08 3.79 -23.29
CA TYR A 194 -5.94 4.42 -21.98
C TYR A 194 -6.64 5.79 -21.94
N VAL A 195 -7.31 6.08 -20.83
CA VAL A 195 -7.93 7.40 -20.59
C VAL A 195 -6.93 8.33 -19.89
N PRO A 196 -6.64 9.51 -20.46
CA PRO A 196 -5.75 10.49 -19.82
C PRO A 196 -6.47 11.17 -18.65
N MET A 197 -5.78 11.32 -17.53
CA MET A 197 -6.30 11.92 -16.31
C MET A 197 -5.23 12.77 -15.61
N GLN A 198 -5.59 13.91 -15.04
CA GLN A 198 -4.67 14.67 -14.19
C GLN A 198 -5.10 14.49 -12.72
N THR A 199 -4.18 14.05 -11.86
CA THR A 199 -4.46 13.85 -10.43
C THR A 199 -3.96 15.02 -9.58
N PRO A 200 -4.51 15.22 -8.37
CA PRO A 200 -3.94 16.18 -7.42
C PRO A 200 -2.48 15.84 -7.10
N TYR A 201 -1.61 16.84 -6.88
CA TYR A 201 -0.18 16.63 -6.57
C TYR A 201 0.13 16.39 -5.09
N PHE A 202 -0.85 16.62 -4.21
CA PHE A 202 -0.73 16.40 -2.78
C PHE A 202 -1.86 15.50 -2.29
N MET A 203 -1.60 14.76 -1.22
CA MET A 203 -2.56 13.84 -0.63
C MET A 203 -2.59 13.97 0.90
N LYS A 204 -3.73 13.68 1.51
CA LYS A 204 -3.86 13.57 2.98
C LYS A 204 -2.98 12.43 3.48
N LYS A 205 -2.25 12.64 4.59
CA LYS A 205 -1.38 11.63 5.21
C LYS A 205 -2.06 10.27 5.45
N LYS A 206 -3.31 10.28 5.95
CA LYS A 206 -4.11 9.06 6.20
C LYS A 206 -4.36 8.23 4.93
N LEU A 207 -4.56 8.89 3.80
CA LEU A 207 -4.79 8.24 2.51
C LEU A 207 -3.48 7.71 1.94
N MET A 208 -2.42 8.50 2.02
CA MET A 208 -1.08 8.07 1.60
C MET A 208 -0.66 6.79 2.34
N ALA A 209 -0.92 6.70 3.65
CA ALA A 209 -0.58 5.54 4.50
C ALA A 209 -1.16 4.20 4.02
N GLN A 210 -2.19 4.22 3.16
CA GLN A 210 -2.80 3.00 2.62
C GLN A 210 -2.05 2.44 1.41
N VAL A 211 -1.23 3.27 0.75
CA VAL A 211 -0.66 2.98 -0.57
C VAL A 211 0.87 3.02 -0.60
N ALA A 212 1.49 3.86 0.23
CA ALA A 212 2.94 3.87 0.41
C ALA A 212 3.36 2.96 1.59
N GLN A 213 4.58 2.45 1.56
CA GLN A 213 5.17 1.70 2.68
C GLN A 213 5.67 2.67 3.75
N LEU A 214 5.43 2.37 5.04
CA LEU A 214 5.81 3.21 6.19
C LEU A 214 7.29 3.66 6.17
N GLU A 215 8.18 2.80 5.67
CA GLU A 215 9.63 3.07 5.53
C GLU A 215 9.90 4.20 4.52
N ASP A 216 9.08 4.33 3.47
CA ASP A 216 9.20 5.40 2.46
C ASP A 216 8.66 6.76 2.95
N PHE A 217 7.85 6.81 4.01
CA PHE A 217 7.12 8.02 4.43
C PHE A 217 8.00 9.15 4.92
N ASP A 218 8.95 8.82 5.78
CA ASP A 218 9.71 9.84 6.50
C ASP A 218 10.95 10.27 5.73
N GLU A 219 11.49 9.38 4.89
CA GLU A 219 12.70 9.65 4.12
C GLU A 219 12.42 10.27 2.74
N SER A 220 11.35 9.86 2.06
CA SER A 220 11.17 10.16 0.62
C SER A 220 10.05 11.15 0.28
N LEU A 221 9.15 11.46 1.22
CA LEU A 221 8.01 12.35 0.99
C LEU A 221 8.21 13.74 1.61
N TYR A 222 7.87 14.78 0.85
CA TYR A 222 7.79 16.14 1.39
C TYR A 222 6.49 16.33 2.16
N GLN A 223 6.58 16.87 3.38
CA GLN A 223 5.43 17.16 4.23
C GLN A 223 5.10 18.64 4.19
N TYR A 224 3.81 18.96 4.03
CA TYR A 224 3.27 20.30 4.16
C TYR A 224 2.37 20.37 5.40
N GLN A 225 2.75 21.23 6.35
CA GLN A 225 1.99 21.47 7.57
C GLN A 225 1.31 22.83 7.47
N TYR A 226 -0.03 22.85 7.59
CA TYR A 226 -0.80 24.09 7.65
C TYR A 226 -1.15 24.42 9.10
N GLN A 227 -0.78 25.61 9.57
CA GLN A 227 -1.05 26.09 10.94
C GLN A 227 -2.27 27.00 10.95
N TYR A 228 -3.47 26.43 11.03
CA TYR A 228 -4.69 27.10 11.52
C TYR A 228 -5.47 26.10 12.38
N GLN A 229 -6.46 26.56 13.17
CA GLN A 229 -7.15 25.89 14.30
C GLN A 229 -7.54 24.39 14.17
N PHE A 230 -7.41 23.79 12.99
CA PHE A 230 -7.40 22.35 12.78
C PHE A 230 -6.09 21.95 12.07
N GLN A 231 -5.24 21.16 12.72
CA GLN A 231 -3.99 20.65 12.13
C GLN A 231 -4.31 19.67 10.99
N PHE A 232 -4.21 20.13 9.74
CA PHE A 232 -4.23 19.27 8.56
C PHE A 232 -2.80 19.07 8.04
N GLN A 233 -2.40 17.79 7.88
CA GLN A 233 -1.11 17.40 7.32
C GLN A 233 -1.31 16.85 5.90
N PHE A 234 -0.63 17.48 4.93
CA PHE A 234 -0.59 17.05 3.53
C PHE A 234 0.81 16.59 3.15
N GLN A 235 0.90 15.72 2.15
CA GLN A 235 2.18 15.24 1.62
C GLN A 235 2.20 15.39 0.11
N PHE A 236 3.35 15.81 -0.44
CA PHE A 236 3.58 15.80 -1.88
C PHE A 236 3.73 14.37 -2.37
N GLN A 237 3.15 14.10 -3.53
CA GLN A 237 3.12 12.77 -4.09
C GLN A 237 4.39 12.46 -4.88
N PHE A 238 4.90 11.25 -4.68
CA PHE A 238 6.03 10.72 -5.43
C PHE A 238 5.57 9.80 -6.58
N ASN A 239 4.35 9.25 -6.52
CA ASN A 239 3.82 8.29 -7.50
C ASN A 239 2.29 8.44 -7.63
N GLU A 240 1.79 8.66 -8.84
CA GLU A 240 0.35 8.79 -9.15
C GLU A 240 -0.46 7.50 -9.01
N SER A 241 0.21 6.34 -8.91
CA SER A 241 -0.47 5.10 -8.53
C SER A 241 -1.22 5.27 -7.20
N TYR A 242 -0.76 6.19 -6.34
CA TYR A 242 -1.35 6.49 -5.04
C TYR A 242 -2.74 7.13 -5.16
N PRO A 243 -2.94 8.33 -5.76
CA PRO A 243 -4.27 8.93 -5.88
C PRO A 243 -5.21 8.09 -6.75
N ILE A 244 -4.70 7.45 -7.81
CA ILE A 244 -5.51 6.58 -8.67
C ILE A 244 -6.04 5.40 -7.85
N SER A 245 -5.20 4.71 -7.08
CA SER A 245 -5.68 3.53 -6.33
C SER A 245 -6.72 3.87 -5.25
N ILE A 246 -6.67 5.08 -4.70
CA ILE A 246 -7.58 5.53 -3.64
C ILE A 246 -8.91 6.03 -4.20
N SER A 247 -8.93 6.68 -5.37
CA SER A 247 -10.17 7.16 -5.98
C SER A 247 -11.17 6.04 -6.32
N TYR A 248 -10.72 4.78 -6.41
CA TYR A 248 -11.56 3.60 -6.66
C TYR A 248 -11.95 2.80 -5.39
N GLN A 249 -11.75 3.34 -4.18
CA GLN A 249 -12.39 2.79 -2.97
C GLN A 249 -13.91 3.12 -2.96
N PHE A 250 -14.70 2.47 -3.81
CA PHE A 250 -16.17 2.58 -3.87
C PHE A 250 -16.85 1.19 -3.76
N PRO A 251 -18.11 1.12 -3.27
CA PRO A 251 -18.74 -0.11 -2.78
C PRO A 251 -18.96 -1.19 -3.86
N ILE A 252 -19.01 -2.44 -3.39
CA ILE A 252 -19.04 -3.73 -4.12
C ILE A 252 -20.24 -3.87 -5.11
N SER A 253 -21.16 -2.91 -5.18
CA SER A 253 -22.46 -3.07 -5.83
C SER A 253 -22.45 -3.11 -7.37
N ASN A 254 -21.37 -2.73 -8.06
CA ASN A 254 -21.35 -2.65 -9.54
C ASN A 254 -20.21 -3.44 -10.20
N ILE A 255 -19.84 -4.60 -9.64
CA ILE A 255 -18.74 -5.42 -10.19
C ILE A 255 -19.29 -6.43 -11.22
N ILE A 256 -19.69 -5.94 -12.40
CA ILE A 256 -19.86 -6.78 -13.59
C ILE A 256 -18.77 -6.35 -14.59
N ASN A 257 -17.75 -7.19 -14.74
CA ASN A 257 -16.67 -7.11 -15.74
C ASN A 257 -16.26 -5.69 -16.15
N ILE A 258 -15.50 -4.99 -15.29
CA ILE A 258 -14.93 -3.71 -15.66
C ILE A 258 -13.41 -3.78 -15.62
N LYS A 259 -12.80 -3.69 -16.82
CA LYS A 259 -11.38 -3.46 -17.00
C LYS A 259 -11.17 -1.96 -17.14
N TYR A 260 -10.65 -1.34 -16.10
CA TYR A 260 -10.34 0.07 -16.13
C TYR A 260 -8.84 0.26 -16.35
N GLN A 261 -8.48 0.99 -17.42
CA GLN A 261 -7.11 1.35 -17.76
C GLN A 261 -6.96 2.87 -17.72
N TYR A 262 -6.30 3.36 -16.68
CA TYR A 262 -6.09 4.79 -16.45
C TYR A 262 -4.62 5.15 -16.57
N LYS A 263 -4.38 6.34 -17.10
CA LYS A 263 -3.04 6.93 -17.15
C LYS A 263 -3.13 8.39 -16.74
N SER A 264 -2.21 8.79 -15.87
CA SER A 264 -2.03 10.19 -15.50
C SER A 264 -0.66 10.73 -15.87
N ILE A 265 -0.58 12.05 -15.94
CA ILE A 265 0.69 12.79 -15.93
C ILE A 265 0.70 13.68 -14.70
N SER A 266 1.78 13.59 -13.95
CA SER A 266 2.08 14.57 -12.93
C SER A 266 3.56 14.87 -12.85
N ILE A 267 3.78 16.01 -12.22
CA ILE A 267 5.02 16.35 -11.57
C ILE A 267 5.09 15.51 -10.30
N SER A 268 6.13 14.68 -10.20
CA SER A 268 6.42 13.95 -8.98
C SER A 268 7.57 14.59 -8.24
N ILE A 269 7.45 14.60 -6.92
CA ILE A 269 8.41 15.23 -6.03
C ILE A 269 8.94 14.18 -5.06
N LYS A 270 10.23 13.86 -5.15
CA LYS A 270 10.90 12.87 -4.29
C LYS A 270 11.96 13.53 -3.45
N LYS A 271 11.91 13.35 -2.13
CA LYS A 271 13.08 13.59 -1.30
C LYS A 271 14.07 12.44 -1.52
N ILE A 272 15.28 12.77 -1.94
CA ILE A 272 16.36 11.79 -2.15
C ILE A 272 17.41 12.04 -1.07
N SER A 273 17.43 11.15 -0.06
CA SER A 273 18.33 11.16 1.10
C SER A 273 19.75 10.66 0.77
N ILE A 274 19.93 9.91 -0.32
CA ILE A 274 21.22 9.28 -0.69
C ILE A 274 21.92 10.07 -1.82
N PHE A 275 23.23 10.28 -1.70
CA PHE A 275 24.09 11.01 -2.64
C PHE A 275 24.47 10.21 -3.90
N ASN A 276 23.54 9.44 -4.49
CA ASN A 276 23.81 8.76 -5.75
C ASN A 276 23.54 9.72 -6.93
N SER A 277 24.54 9.89 -7.81
CA SER A 277 24.56 10.76 -9.00
C SER A 277 24.21 12.23 -8.74
N ILE A 278 25.24 13.07 -8.65
CA ILE A 278 25.12 14.50 -8.32
C ILE A 278 24.98 15.37 -9.59
N SER A 279 25.41 14.88 -10.75
CA SER A 279 25.40 15.61 -12.02
C SER A 279 24.24 15.23 -12.95
N GLY A 280 23.63 16.25 -13.57
CA GLY A 280 22.59 16.09 -14.60
C GLY A 280 21.23 15.60 -14.09
N PHE A 281 20.35 15.20 -15.02
CA PHE A 281 18.90 14.99 -14.79
C PHE A 281 18.46 13.61 -14.29
N ILE A 282 19.39 12.70 -14.00
CA ILE A 282 19.03 11.29 -13.72
C ILE A 282 18.39 11.15 -12.32
N TYR A 283 18.83 11.94 -11.35
CA TYR A 283 18.26 11.96 -9.99
C TYR A 283 17.91 13.39 -9.58
N GLN A 284 16.62 13.72 -9.61
CA GLN A 284 16.12 15.06 -9.36
C GLN A 284 15.00 15.06 -8.31
N PHE A 285 14.90 16.17 -7.55
CA PHE A 285 13.82 16.34 -6.57
C PHE A 285 12.45 16.45 -7.24
N GLN A 286 12.40 16.94 -8.47
CA GLN A 286 11.19 17.08 -9.26
C GLN A 286 11.44 16.52 -10.66
N TYR A 287 10.56 15.64 -11.14
CA TYR A 287 10.60 15.14 -12.51
C TYR A 287 9.21 14.73 -13.00
N LEU A 288 9.04 14.66 -14.32
CA LEU A 288 7.81 14.26 -14.99
C LEU A 288 7.94 12.80 -15.42
N PHE A 289 6.93 11.98 -15.17
CA PHE A 289 6.91 10.60 -15.65
C PHE A 289 5.49 10.10 -15.92
N PHE A 290 5.42 8.98 -16.64
CA PHE A 290 4.20 8.35 -17.11
C PHE A 290 3.88 7.09 -16.33
N ILE A 291 2.81 7.08 -15.54
CA ILE A 291 2.39 5.87 -14.80
C ILE A 291 1.28 5.15 -15.53
N ASN A 292 1.50 3.87 -15.85
CA ASN A 292 0.44 2.96 -16.27
C ASN A 292 -0.22 2.37 -15.03
N PHE A 293 -1.54 2.56 -14.87
CA PHE A 293 -2.30 1.88 -13.83
C PHE A 293 -3.40 1.02 -14.45
N ASN A 294 -3.37 -0.28 -14.16
CA ASN A 294 -4.35 -1.24 -14.63
C ASN A 294 -5.09 -1.85 -13.43
N PHE A 295 -6.42 -1.77 -13.42
CA PHE A 295 -7.25 -2.60 -12.56
C PHE A 295 -7.73 -3.81 -13.36
N ASN A 296 -7.24 -5.00 -12.99
CA ASN A 296 -7.66 -6.27 -13.56
C ASN A 296 -8.33 -7.11 -12.47
N TYR A 297 -9.64 -7.35 -12.60
CA TYR A 297 -10.33 -8.37 -11.82
C TYR A 297 -10.28 -9.69 -12.59
N GLN A 298 -9.74 -10.76 -11.97
CA GLN A 298 -9.84 -12.12 -12.49
C GLN A 298 -11.00 -12.83 -11.78
N PHE A 299 -12.11 -13.02 -12.50
CA PHE A 299 -13.18 -13.91 -12.08
C PHE A 299 -12.88 -15.31 -12.62
N SER A 300 -12.74 -16.29 -11.72
CA SER A 300 -12.72 -17.71 -12.11
C SER A 300 -14.06 -18.31 -11.74
N ILE A 301 -14.80 -18.79 -12.76
CA ILE A 301 -16.04 -19.54 -12.60
C ILE A 301 -15.69 -20.99 -12.92
N SER A 302 -15.63 -21.85 -11.90
CA SER A 302 -15.51 -23.29 -12.08
C SER A 302 -16.91 -23.92 -12.08
N ILE A 303 -17.31 -24.48 -13.21
CA ILE A 303 -18.55 -25.26 -13.33
C ILE A 303 -18.15 -26.73 -13.25
N SER A 304 -18.52 -27.41 -12.16
CA SER A 304 -18.41 -28.87 -12.08
C SER A 304 -19.79 -29.48 -12.37
N ILE A 305 -19.86 -30.32 -13.40
CA ILE A 305 -21.07 -31.05 -13.79
C ILE A 305 -20.88 -32.49 -13.32
N SER A 306 -21.59 -32.89 -12.26
CA SER A 306 -21.68 -34.30 -11.87
C SER A 306 -22.83 -34.98 -12.66
N LYS A 307 -22.64 -36.24 -13.05
CA LYS A 307 -23.52 -36.93 -14.03
C LYS A 307 -24.90 -37.33 -13.51
N GLU A 308 -25.27 -37.03 -12.27
CA GLU A 308 -26.60 -37.35 -11.75
C GLU A 308 -27.13 -36.18 -10.89
N VAL A 309 -28.03 -35.39 -11.51
CA VAL A 309 -29.02 -34.48 -10.89
C VAL A 309 -28.53 -33.66 -9.70
N SER A 310 -27.57 -32.74 -9.91
CA SER A 310 -27.48 -31.49 -9.15
C SER A 310 -26.49 -30.51 -9.81
N ILE A 311 -26.92 -29.26 -10.02
CA ILE A 311 -26.06 -28.15 -10.41
C ILE A 311 -25.64 -27.44 -9.12
N SER A 312 -24.47 -27.77 -8.58
CA SER A 312 -23.88 -27.00 -7.47
C SER A 312 -23.04 -25.86 -8.04
N ILE A 313 -23.54 -24.62 -7.96
CA ILE A 313 -22.77 -23.42 -8.29
C ILE A 313 -21.95 -23.04 -7.06
N SER A 314 -20.67 -23.45 -7.01
CA SER A 314 -19.72 -22.97 -6.01
C SER A 314 -19.07 -21.68 -6.51
N ILE A 315 -19.47 -20.53 -5.97
CA ILE A 315 -18.81 -19.23 -6.24
C ILE A 315 -17.61 -19.12 -5.29
N SER A 316 -16.42 -19.43 -5.79
CA SER A 316 -15.17 -19.16 -5.06
C SER A 316 -14.66 -17.76 -5.40
N ILE A 317 -14.75 -16.82 -4.45
CA ILE A 317 -14.18 -15.48 -4.59
C ILE A 317 -12.68 -15.58 -4.30
N SER A 318 -11.84 -15.51 -5.32
CA SER A 318 -10.39 -15.38 -5.17
C SER A 318 -9.98 -13.95 -5.52
N MET A 319 -9.64 -13.14 -4.52
CA MET A 319 -9.02 -11.84 -4.74
C MET A 319 -7.53 -12.02 -5.06
N LYS A 320 -7.19 -12.20 -6.34
CA LYS A 320 -5.79 -12.05 -6.77
C LYS A 320 -5.51 -10.61 -7.15
N LYS A 321 -4.78 -9.90 -6.29
CA LYS A 321 -4.10 -8.65 -6.64
C LYS A 321 -2.94 -9.03 -7.56
N ASN A 322 -3.20 -9.19 -8.85
CA ASN A 322 -2.15 -9.52 -9.81
C ASN A 322 -1.14 -8.36 -9.86
N GLN A 323 0.01 -8.58 -9.23
CA GLN A 323 1.23 -7.84 -9.52
C GLN A 323 1.64 -8.22 -10.95
N TYR A 324 1.77 -7.23 -11.83
CA TYR A 324 2.28 -7.44 -13.18
C TYR A 324 3.73 -6.97 -13.26
N GLN A 325 4.53 -7.89 -13.82
CA GLN A 325 5.69 -7.78 -14.72
C GLN A 325 6.19 -6.39 -15.11
#